data_AF-A0A8T3WSJ2-F1
#
_entry.id   AF-A0A8T3WSJ2-F1
#
_cell.length_a   1.000
_cell.length_b   1.000
_cell.length_c   1.000
_cell.angle_alpha   90.00
_cell.angle_beta   90.00
_cell.angle_gamma   90.00
#
_symmetry.space_group_name_H-M   'P 1'
#
loop_
_entity.id
_entity.type
_entity.pdbx_description
1 polymer ?
#
loop_
_entity_poly.entity_id
_entity_poly.type
_entity_poly.pdbx_seq_one_letter_code
_entity_poly.pdbx_strand_id
1 'polypeptide(L)' 'MAIDPICGMEVDEKAAEYAFVKNGKKHYFCSENCLNEFEESE' A
#
# COMPACT_ATOMS: atom_id res chain seq x y z
N MET A 1 7.68 -9.65 0.61
CA MET A 1 7.23 -8.97 -0.62
C MET A 1 5.73 -8.81 -0.51
N ALA A 2 5.27 -7.57 -0.51
CA ALA A 2 3.86 -7.23 -0.54
C ALA A 2 3.49 -6.82 -1.97
N ILE A 3 2.20 -6.90 -2.30
CA ILE A 3 1.69 -6.47 -3.60
C ILE A 3 0.79 -5.27 -3.33
N ASP A 4 1.05 -4.18 -4.05
CA ASP A 4 0.21 -3.00 -4.02
C ASP A 4 -1.18 -3.37 -4.56
N PRO A 5 -2.26 -3.22 -3.76
CA PRO A 5 -3.61 -3.63 -4.16
C PRO A 5 -4.25 -2.69 -5.20
N ILE A 6 -3.69 -1.50 -5.42
CA ILE A 6 -4.17 -0.52 -6.40
C ILE A 6 -3.61 -0.81 -7.77
N CYS A 7 -2.29 -0.91 -7.90
CA CYS A 7 -1.62 -1.07 -9.19
C CYS A 7 -1.10 -2.48 -9.48
N GLY A 8 -1.05 -3.37 -8.48
CA GLY A 8 -0.51 -4.72 -8.60
C GLY A 8 1.03 -4.78 -8.63
N MET A 9 1.70 -3.68 -8.29
CA MET A 9 3.17 -3.63 -8.26
C MET A 9 3.71 -4.39 -7.04
N GLU A 10 4.79 -5.13 -7.23
CA GLU A 10 5.48 -5.78 -6.12
C GLU A 10 6.30 -4.75 -5.34
N VAL A 11 6.08 -4.69 -4.04
CA VAL A 11 6.73 -3.75 -3.12
C VAL A 11 7.39 -4.49 -1.99
N ASP A 12 8.58 -4.02 -1.61
CA ASP A 12 9.32 -4.65 -0.54
C ASP A 12 8.78 -4.14 0.81
N GLU A 13 8.00 -4.94 1.52
CA GLU A 13 7.37 -4.58 2.80
C GLU A 13 8.34 -4.05 3.87
N LYS A 14 9.63 -4.39 3.75
CA LYS A 14 10.71 -3.96 4.64
C LYS A 14 11.32 -2.61 4.24
N ALA A 15 11.22 -2.24 2.97
CA ALA A 15 11.74 -0.99 2.42
C ALA A 15 10.62 -0.03 1.96
N ALA A 16 9.36 -0.47 2.03
CA ALA A 16 8.21 0.30 1.64
C ALA A 16 8.03 1.48 2.58
N GLU A 17 8.28 2.68 2.06
CA GLU A 17 8.06 3.95 2.76
C GLU A 17 6.56 4.25 2.92
N TYR A 18 5.73 3.71 2.02
CA TYR A 18 4.29 3.91 2.01
C TYR A 18 3.56 2.66 2.50
N ALA A 19 3.01 2.73 3.70
CA ALA A 19 2.21 1.66 4.29
C ALA A 19 1.01 2.24 5.05
N PHE A 20 -0.13 1.55 4.97
CA PHE A 20 -1.37 1.97 5.63
C PHE A 20 -1.94 0.81 6.45
N VAL A 21 -2.42 1.08 7.66
CA VAL A 21 -3.01 0.06 8.53
C VAL A 21 -4.52 0.23 8.55
N LYS A 22 -5.22 -0.77 8.02
CA LYS A 22 -6.68 -0.77 7.88
C LYS A 22 -7.25 -2.05 8.47
N ASN A 23 -8.22 -1.92 9.39
CA ASN A 23 -8.81 -3.07 10.10
C ASN A 23 -7.75 -4.03 10.72
N GLY A 24 -6.65 -3.49 11.22
CA GLY A 24 -5.53 -4.27 11.79
C GLY A 24 -4.67 -5.00 10.76
N LYS A 25 -4.92 -4.82 9.45
CA LYS A 25 -4.05 -5.32 8.37
C LYS A 25 -3.18 -4.18 7.84
N LYS A 26 -1.89 -4.44 7.71
CA LYS A 26 -0.94 -3.50 7.13
C LYS A 26 -0.84 -3.76 5.63
N HIS A 27 -1.18 -2.75 4.84
CA HIS A 27 -1.08 -2.73 3.39
C HIS A 27 0.12 -1.87 2.98
N TYR A 28 0.78 -2.24 1.89
CA TYR A 28 1.98 -1.58 1.39
C TYR A 28 1.72 -1.07 -0.02
N PHE A 29 2.25 0.11 -0.31
CA PHE A 29 2.01 0.80 -1.57
C PHE A 29 3.32 1.15 -2.25
N CYS A 30 3.31 1.13 -3.59
CA CYS A 30 4.49 1.45 -4.38
C CYS A 30 4.77 2.95 -4.42
N SER A 31 3.77 3.76 -4.13
CA SER A 31 3.82 5.21 -4.24
C SER A 31 2.74 5.86 -3.39
N GLU A 32 2.96 7.12 -3.04
CA GLU A 32 1.99 7.96 -2.30
C GLU A 32 0.63 8.05 -3.01
N ASN A 33 0.61 8.05 -4.35
CA ASN A 33 -0.64 8.06 -5.10
C ASN A 33 -1.50 6.80 -4.87
N CYS A 34 -0.87 5.61 -4.82
CA CYS A 34 -1.59 4.38 -4.54
C CYS A 34 -2.07 4.34 -3.08
N LEU A 35 -1.31 4.91 -2.15
CA LEU A 35 -1.76 5.06 -0.76
C LEU A 35 -2.98 5.99 -0.66
N ASN A 36 -2.94 7.17 -1.30
CA ASN A 36 -4.07 8.09 -1.32
C ASN A 36 -5.29 7.47 -1.99
N GLU A 37 -5.13 6.84 -3.15
CA GLU A 37 -6.24 6.20 -3.84
C GLU A 37 -6.85 5.07 -3.00
N PHE A 38 -6.04 4.33 -2.25
CA PHE A 38 -6.53 3.33 -1.29
C PHE A 38 -7.24 3.92 -0.07
N GLU A 39 -6.84 5.11 0.37
CA GLU A 39 -7.49 5.83 1.47
C GLU A 39 -8.82 6.48 1.00
N GLU A 40 -8.84 7.06 -0.21
CA GLU A 40 -10.01 7.73 -0.80
C GLU A 40 -11.08 6.76 -1.32
N SER A 41 -10.72 5.53 -1.68
CA SER A 41 -11.66 4.51 -2.19
C SER A 41 -12.42 3.74 -1.10
N GLU A 42 -12.39 4.22 0.15
CA GLU A 42 -13.20 3.73 1.28
C GLU A 42 -14.54 4.48 1.44
#